data_AF-K9Y8L1-F1
#
_entry.id   AF-K9Y8L1-F1
#
_cell.length_a   1.000
_cell.length_b   1.000
_cell.length_c   1.000
_cell.angle_alpha   90.00
_cell.angle_beta   90.00
_cell.angle_gamma   90.00
#
_symmetry.space_group_name_H-M   'P 1'
#
loop_
_entity.id
_entity.type
_entity.pdbx_description
1 polymer ?
#
loop_
_entity_poly.entity_id
_entity_poly.type
_entity_poly.pdbx_seq_one_letter_code
_entity_poly.pdbx_strand_id
1 'polypeptide(L)'
;MEYAKTLSEEFFERYGTHSVVEHNVYQHIEPRIANLDWENLSWKALAQRTEALFLEKKDITSLHNWAIATYYQAQVHPEKMEDWITAWCCAIANLRNDPALKDIPWLGSETIDFEQLSQDLKNFLMSFREGKTKLNELRNIDRNNVTLLELSKQITQIEEQQEISRLLDDGNLKLAVRKARSSQDEKIRYMVAEICIKILIEGVEKRNLYQEDIMQLGRWAYSLCPNEPDFYTLYRELGLR
;
A
#
# COMPACT_ATOMS: atom_id res chain seq x y z
N MET A 1 -32.83 2.87 20.60
CA MET A 1 -32.18 1.55 20.47
C MET A 1 -30.97 1.45 21.39
N GLU A 2 -30.15 2.50 21.50
CA GLU A 2 -29.03 2.58 22.45
C GLU A 2 -29.42 2.23 23.89
N TYR A 3 -30.53 2.77 24.40
CA TYR A 3 -31.02 2.40 25.73
C TYR A 3 -31.29 0.89 25.88
N ALA A 4 -31.78 0.21 24.84
CA ALA A 4 -31.99 -1.23 24.86
C ALA A 4 -30.67 -2.01 24.83
N LYS A 5 -29.63 -1.48 24.16
CA LYS A 5 -28.27 -2.04 24.21
C LYS A 5 -27.69 -1.91 25.62
N THR A 6 -27.73 -0.72 26.21
CA THR A 6 -27.24 -0.46 27.58
C THR A 6 -27.93 -1.35 28.62
N LEU A 7 -29.25 -1.49 28.56
CA LEU A 7 -29.97 -2.40 29.46
C LEU A 7 -29.55 -3.87 29.29
N SER A 8 -29.20 -4.28 28.07
CA SER A 8 -28.74 -5.64 27.81
C SER A 8 -27.30 -5.85 28.32
N GLU A 9 -26.44 -4.84 28.23
CA GLU A 9 -25.09 -4.84 28.80
C GLU A 9 -25.13 -4.89 30.33
N GLU A 10 -25.97 -4.06 30.97
CA GLU A 10 -26.22 -4.11 32.41
C GLU A 10 -26.75 -5.49 32.86
N PHE A 11 -27.59 -6.11 32.03
CA PHE A 11 -28.06 -7.47 32.29
C PHE A 11 -26.90 -8.48 32.28
N PHE A 12 -26.00 -8.42 31.29
CA PHE A 12 -24.85 -9.30 31.22
C PHE A 12 -23.88 -9.10 32.39
N GLU A 13 -23.63 -7.86 32.80
CA GLU A 13 -22.77 -7.57 33.95
C GLU A 13 -23.33 -8.14 35.25
N ARG A 14 -24.65 -8.09 35.42
CA ARG A 14 -25.31 -8.48 36.67
C ARG A 14 -25.65 -9.96 36.76
N TYR A 15 -25.96 -10.59 35.63
CA TYR A 15 -26.53 -11.94 35.59
C TYR A 15 -25.75 -12.92 34.71
N GLY A 16 -24.73 -12.47 33.98
CA GLY A 16 -23.98 -13.26 33.02
C GLY A 16 -24.73 -13.45 31.69
N THR A 17 -24.13 -14.24 30.80
CA THR A 17 -24.65 -14.45 29.43
C THR A 17 -25.93 -15.28 29.43
N HIS A 18 -26.97 -14.81 28.76
CA HIS A 18 -28.22 -15.54 28.56
C HIS A 18 -28.58 -15.57 27.07
N SER A 19 -28.79 -16.76 26.51
CA SER A 19 -28.91 -16.99 25.06
C SER A 19 -29.98 -16.13 24.37
N VAL A 20 -31.14 -15.93 25.01
CA VAL A 20 -32.22 -15.10 24.45
C VAL A 20 -31.83 -13.61 24.39
N VAL A 21 -31.16 -13.12 25.44
CA VAL A 21 -30.74 -11.71 25.51
C VAL A 21 -29.59 -11.48 24.53
N GLU A 22 -28.65 -12.40 24.49
CA GLU A 22 -27.53 -12.43 23.53
C GLU A 22 -28.01 -12.45 22.08
N HIS A 23 -28.94 -13.34 21.74
CA HIS A 23 -29.53 -13.41 20.41
C HIS A 23 -30.22 -12.10 20.03
N ASN A 24 -31.01 -11.53 20.94
CA ASN A 24 -31.71 -10.27 20.68
C ASN A 24 -30.73 -9.09 20.48
N VAL A 25 -29.66 -9.03 21.27
CA VAL A 25 -28.61 -8.01 21.13
C VAL A 25 -27.96 -8.10 19.76
N TYR A 26 -27.43 -9.27 19.39
CA TYR A 26 -26.63 -9.41 18.17
C TYR A 26 -27.44 -9.50 16.89
N GLN A 27 -28.66 -10.04 16.92
CA GLN A 27 -29.46 -10.25 15.71
C GLN A 27 -30.46 -9.12 15.44
N HIS A 28 -30.78 -8.29 16.45
CA HIS A 28 -31.83 -7.28 16.31
C HIS A 28 -31.39 -5.89 16.77
N ILE A 29 -30.82 -5.76 17.96
CA ILE A 29 -30.47 -4.45 18.52
C ILE A 29 -29.27 -3.84 17.79
N GLU A 30 -28.12 -4.54 17.73
CA GLU A 30 -26.92 -4.03 17.07
C GLU A 30 -27.11 -3.72 15.58
N PRO A 31 -27.72 -4.62 14.76
CA PRO A 31 -27.96 -4.32 13.35
C PRO A 31 -28.88 -3.11 13.15
N ARG A 32 -29.89 -2.93 14.02
CA ARG A 32 -30.80 -1.79 13.92
C ARG A 32 -30.12 -0.49 14.32
N ILE A 33 -29.24 -0.51 15.31
CA ILE A 33 -28.39 0.65 15.67
C ILE A 33 -27.51 1.03 14.48
N ALA A 34 -26.80 0.06 13.90
CA ALA A 34 -25.95 0.30 12.74
C ALA A 34 -26.75 0.92 11.58
N ASN A 35 -27.93 0.38 11.24
CA ASN A 35 -28.78 0.96 10.20
C ASN A 35 -29.21 2.41 10.51
N LEU A 36 -29.56 2.70 11.77
CA LEU A 36 -29.92 4.06 12.18
C LEU A 36 -28.73 5.01 12.09
N ASP A 37 -27.50 4.55 12.33
CA ASP A 37 -26.30 5.36 12.16
C ASP A 37 -26.12 5.78 10.69
N TRP A 38 -26.29 4.84 9.75
CA TRP A 38 -26.21 5.12 8.31
C TRP A 38 -27.28 6.12 7.84
N GLU A 39 -28.47 6.09 8.43
CA GLU A 39 -29.57 7.00 8.08
C GLU A 39 -29.40 8.41 8.67
N ASN A 40 -28.83 8.52 9.88
CA ASN A 40 -28.94 9.75 10.67
C ASN A 40 -27.61 10.46 10.94
N LEU A 41 -26.47 9.79 10.81
CA LEU A 41 -25.17 10.42 11.03
C LEU A 41 -24.67 11.14 9.78
N SER A 42 -23.97 12.26 10.00
CA SER A 42 -23.13 12.84 8.95
C SER A 42 -22.01 11.88 8.56
N TRP A 43 -21.51 11.96 7.32
CA TRP A 43 -20.39 11.13 6.87
C TRP A 43 -19.17 11.21 7.78
N LYS A 44 -18.89 12.37 8.37
CA LYS A 44 -17.81 12.55 9.35
C LYS A 44 -18.05 11.72 10.62
N ALA A 45 -19.24 11.83 11.21
CA ALA A 45 -19.56 11.10 12.43
C ALA A 45 -19.64 9.59 12.17
N LEU A 46 -20.15 9.20 11.01
CA LEU A 46 -20.23 7.81 10.60
C LEU A 46 -18.84 7.20 10.41
N ALA A 47 -17.94 7.89 9.68
CA ALA A 47 -16.57 7.42 9.48
C ALA A 47 -15.85 7.18 10.81
N GLN A 48 -15.93 8.13 11.75
CA GLN A 48 -15.37 8.00 13.10
C GLN A 48 -15.96 6.81 13.87
N ARG A 49 -17.27 6.61 13.80
CA ARG A 49 -17.95 5.50 14.49
C ARG A 49 -17.54 4.15 13.91
N THR A 50 -17.49 4.05 12.58
CA THR A 50 -17.08 2.82 11.89
C THR A 50 -15.60 2.49 12.09
N GLU A 51 -14.73 3.50 12.18
CA GLU A 51 -13.33 3.33 12.53
C GLU A 51 -13.18 2.74 13.94
N ALA A 52 -13.86 3.33 14.92
CA ALA A 52 -13.83 2.84 16.30
C ALA A 52 -14.32 1.39 16.39
N LEU A 53 -15.41 1.06 15.69
CA LEU A 53 -15.92 -0.32 15.62
C LEU A 53 -14.93 -1.29 14.97
N PHE A 54 -14.22 -0.85 13.93
CA PHE A 54 -13.17 -1.68 13.32
C PHE A 54 -11.99 -1.90 14.27
N LEU A 55 -11.54 -0.87 14.98
CA LEU A 55 -10.45 -1.00 15.96
C LEU A 55 -10.80 -1.94 17.12
N GLU A 56 -12.07 -1.95 17.52
CA GLU A 56 -12.60 -2.83 18.56
C GLU A 56 -12.74 -4.28 18.07
N LYS A 57 -13.52 -4.50 17.00
CA LYS A 57 -13.91 -5.84 16.56
C LYS A 57 -12.87 -6.52 15.66
N LYS A 58 -12.09 -5.73 14.90
CA LYS A 58 -11.06 -6.17 13.96
C LYS A 58 -11.56 -7.22 12.96
N ASP A 59 -12.82 -7.09 12.56
CA ASP A 59 -13.49 -7.98 11.64
C ASP A 59 -13.72 -7.30 10.27
N ILE A 60 -14.07 -8.11 9.28
CA ILE A 60 -14.20 -7.67 7.89
C ILE A 60 -15.44 -6.79 7.67
N THR A 61 -16.51 -7.02 8.43
CA THR A 61 -17.74 -6.22 8.32
C THR A 61 -17.48 -4.81 8.84
N SER A 62 -16.81 -4.68 9.98
CA SER A 62 -16.45 -3.37 10.53
C SER A 62 -15.43 -2.64 9.64
N LEU A 63 -14.47 -3.36 9.04
CA LEU A 63 -13.53 -2.79 8.06
C LEU A 63 -14.23 -2.29 6.80
N HIS A 64 -15.16 -3.09 6.25
CA HIS A 64 -15.96 -2.71 5.09
C HIS A 64 -16.72 -1.41 5.39
N ASN A 65 -17.47 -1.38 6.49
CA ASN A 65 -18.26 -0.21 6.88
C ASN A 65 -17.39 1.06 7.02
N TRP A 66 -16.19 0.94 7.57
CA TRP A 66 -15.24 2.04 7.66
C TRP A 66 -14.75 2.52 6.29
N ALA A 67 -14.42 1.60 5.39
CA ALA A 67 -14.03 1.91 4.01
C ALA A 67 -15.15 2.62 3.22
N ILE A 68 -16.42 2.22 3.41
CA ILE A 68 -17.57 2.90 2.77
C ILE A 68 -17.76 4.30 3.35
N ALA A 69 -17.77 4.44 4.68
CA ALA A 69 -18.07 5.71 5.33
C ALA A 69 -17.02 6.79 5.01
N THR A 70 -15.74 6.40 5.01
CA THR A 70 -14.63 7.29 4.65
C THR A 70 -14.63 7.68 3.18
N TYR A 71 -15.07 6.80 2.27
CA TYR A 71 -15.26 7.15 0.85
C TYR A 71 -16.24 8.31 0.68
N TYR A 72 -17.45 8.17 1.22
CA TYR A 72 -18.47 9.22 1.10
C TYR A 72 -18.08 10.50 1.86
N GLN A 73 -17.36 10.36 2.96
CA GLN A 73 -16.78 11.52 3.65
C GLN A 73 -15.80 12.26 2.75
N ALA A 74 -14.88 11.56 2.09
CA ALA A 74 -13.86 12.17 1.21
C ALA A 74 -14.45 12.85 -0.03
N GLN A 75 -15.60 12.40 -0.54
CA GLN A 75 -16.32 13.07 -1.63
C GLN A 75 -16.81 14.46 -1.25
N VAL A 76 -17.20 14.66 0.01
CA VAL A 76 -17.71 15.94 0.52
C VAL A 76 -16.58 16.77 1.13
N HIS A 77 -15.57 16.11 1.70
CA HIS A 77 -14.45 16.69 2.43
C HIS A 77 -13.13 16.15 1.88
N PRO A 78 -12.56 16.76 0.82
CA PRO A 78 -11.33 16.28 0.19
C PRO A 78 -10.13 16.16 1.15
N GLU A 79 -10.11 16.91 2.24
CA GLU A 79 -9.12 16.79 3.32
C GLU A 79 -9.19 15.45 4.07
N LYS A 80 -10.25 14.66 3.86
CA LYS A 80 -10.48 13.33 4.43
C LYS A 80 -10.11 12.18 3.51
N MET A 81 -9.46 12.49 2.39
CA MET A 81 -8.92 11.49 1.47
C MET A 81 -7.95 10.52 2.14
N GLU A 82 -7.15 10.97 3.11
CA GLU A 82 -6.18 10.14 3.82
C GLU A 82 -6.85 9.01 4.64
N ASP A 83 -7.93 9.35 5.35
CA ASP A 83 -8.70 8.40 6.16
C ASP A 83 -9.36 7.35 5.24
N TRP A 84 -9.85 7.78 4.08
CA TRP A 84 -10.38 6.90 3.03
C TRP A 84 -9.32 5.94 2.48
N ILE A 85 -8.17 6.47 2.08
CA ILE A 85 -7.05 5.67 1.56
C ILE A 85 -6.62 4.62 2.59
N THR A 86 -6.53 4.99 3.87
CA THR A 86 -6.12 4.09 4.94
C THR A 86 -7.10 2.94 5.11
N ALA A 87 -8.39 3.25 5.22
CA ALA A 87 -9.45 2.25 5.36
C ALA A 87 -9.51 1.30 4.16
N TRP A 88 -9.34 1.83 2.95
CA TRP A 88 -9.37 1.06 1.72
C TRP A 88 -8.14 0.18 1.50
N CYS A 89 -6.95 0.67 1.84
CA CYS A 89 -5.75 -0.16 1.78
C CYS A 89 -5.86 -1.33 2.76
N CYS A 90 -6.45 -1.09 3.94
CA CYS A 90 -6.76 -2.15 4.89
C CYS A 90 -7.81 -3.13 4.33
N ALA A 91 -8.89 -2.65 3.73
CA ALA A 91 -9.91 -3.50 3.11
C ALA A 91 -9.32 -4.36 1.98
N ILE A 92 -8.46 -3.77 1.15
CA ILE A 92 -7.87 -4.42 -0.02
C ILE A 92 -6.79 -5.43 0.37
N ALA A 93 -6.00 -5.13 1.40
CA ALA A 93 -5.10 -6.11 2.01
C ALA A 93 -5.83 -7.38 2.47
N ASN A 94 -7.11 -7.25 2.82
CA ASN A 94 -7.95 -8.36 3.30
C ASN A 94 -8.83 -9.01 2.20
N LEU A 95 -8.91 -8.44 1.00
CA LEU A 95 -9.70 -8.97 -0.14
C LEU A 95 -9.34 -10.40 -0.53
N ARG A 96 -8.07 -10.80 -0.37
CA ARG A 96 -7.62 -12.16 -0.71
C ARG A 96 -8.16 -13.22 0.26
N ASN A 97 -8.63 -12.81 1.43
CA ASN A 97 -9.05 -13.71 2.50
C ASN A 97 -10.57 -13.92 2.58
N ASP A 98 -11.39 -13.08 1.95
CA ASP A 98 -12.86 -13.18 2.04
C ASP A 98 -13.59 -12.80 0.73
N PRO A 99 -14.38 -13.72 0.15
CA PRO A 99 -15.20 -13.46 -1.03
C PRO A 99 -16.25 -12.36 -0.87
N ALA A 100 -16.73 -12.05 0.35
CA ALA A 100 -17.77 -11.05 0.58
C ALA A 100 -17.32 -9.63 0.21
N LEU A 101 -16.01 -9.36 0.30
CA LEU A 101 -15.42 -8.10 -0.16
C LEU A 101 -15.31 -8.01 -1.69
N LYS A 102 -15.69 -9.04 -2.46
CA LYS A 102 -15.78 -8.97 -3.92
C LYS A 102 -17.10 -8.36 -4.41
N ASP A 103 -18.11 -8.31 -3.54
CA ASP A 103 -19.45 -7.82 -3.86
C ASP A 103 -19.57 -6.34 -3.47
N ILE A 104 -18.73 -5.52 -4.08
CA ILE A 104 -18.62 -4.09 -3.76
C ILE A 104 -19.63 -3.30 -4.61
N PRO A 105 -20.61 -2.60 -4.01
CA PRO A 105 -21.75 -2.03 -4.74
C PRO A 105 -21.43 -1.01 -5.85
N TRP A 106 -20.33 -0.24 -5.75
CA TRP A 106 -19.94 0.73 -6.78
C TRP A 106 -19.07 0.12 -7.90
N LEU A 107 -18.65 -1.12 -7.74
CA LEU A 107 -17.76 -1.81 -8.69
C LEU A 107 -18.54 -2.48 -9.83
N GLY A 108 -19.88 -2.56 -9.70
CA GLY A 108 -20.75 -3.10 -10.73
C GLY A 108 -20.45 -4.57 -11.04
N SER A 109 -20.80 -4.99 -12.25
CA SER A 109 -20.54 -6.36 -12.74
C SER A 109 -19.14 -6.54 -13.35
N GLU A 110 -18.22 -5.61 -13.11
CA GLU A 110 -16.89 -5.67 -13.71
C GLU A 110 -15.98 -6.62 -12.90
N THR A 111 -15.29 -7.51 -13.61
CA THR A 111 -14.28 -8.36 -13.01
C THR A 111 -13.08 -7.51 -12.61
N ILE A 112 -12.90 -7.34 -11.30
CA ILE A 112 -11.80 -6.57 -10.74
C ILE A 112 -10.50 -7.33 -10.96
N ASP A 113 -9.61 -6.75 -11.75
CA ASP A 113 -8.21 -7.14 -11.70
C ASP A 113 -7.60 -6.59 -10.40
N PHE A 114 -7.62 -7.42 -9.36
CA PHE A 114 -7.09 -7.08 -8.05
C PHE A 114 -5.59 -6.79 -8.08
N GLU A 115 -4.85 -7.33 -9.05
CA GLU A 115 -3.43 -7.06 -9.23
C GLU A 115 -3.25 -5.63 -9.75
N GLN A 116 -4.03 -5.25 -10.77
CA GLN A 116 -4.04 -3.90 -11.32
C GLN A 116 -4.53 -2.86 -10.30
N LEU A 117 -5.63 -3.14 -9.59
CA LEU A 117 -6.15 -2.24 -8.55
C LEU A 117 -5.13 -2.06 -7.40
N SER A 118 -4.46 -3.14 -6.99
CA SER A 118 -3.36 -3.07 -6.02
C SER A 118 -2.23 -2.19 -6.54
N GLN A 119 -1.88 -2.29 -7.83
CA GLN A 119 -0.84 -1.48 -8.45
C GLN A 119 -1.24 0.00 -8.54
N ASP A 120 -2.49 0.31 -8.87
CA ASP A 120 -3.00 1.68 -8.96
C ASP A 120 -3.04 2.36 -7.60
N LEU A 121 -3.44 1.63 -6.56
CA LEU A 121 -3.41 2.12 -5.18
C LEU A 121 -2.00 2.31 -4.65
N LYS A 122 -1.06 1.44 -5.02
CA LYS A 122 0.37 1.67 -4.74
C LYS A 122 0.85 2.96 -5.39
N ASN A 123 0.54 3.17 -6.66
CA ASN A 123 0.90 4.39 -7.38
C ASN A 123 0.28 5.65 -6.72
N PHE A 124 -0.95 5.53 -6.23
CA PHE A 124 -1.67 6.62 -5.55
C PHE A 124 -1.15 6.92 -4.14
N LEU A 125 -0.92 5.90 -3.31
CA LEU A 125 -0.30 6.02 -1.97
C LEU A 125 1.07 6.69 -2.04
N MET A 126 1.83 6.41 -3.08
CA MET A 126 3.15 6.99 -3.33
C MET A 126 3.11 8.49 -3.63
N SER A 127 1.94 9.04 -3.99
CA SER A 127 1.73 10.49 -4.08
C SER A 127 1.48 11.15 -2.72
N PHE A 128 1.19 10.37 -1.67
CA PHE A 128 0.76 10.86 -0.36
C PHE A 128 1.69 10.34 0.76
N ARG A 129 2.66 11.17 1.18
CA ARG A 129 3.69 10.85 2.20
C ARG A 129 3.14 10.30 3.54
N GLU A 130 1.87 10.51 3.86
CA GLU A 130 1.25 10.15 5.13
C GLU A 130 0.85 8.67 5.24
N GLY A 131 0.59 8.00 4.11
CA GLY A 131 0.18 6.58 4.10
C GLY A 131 1.25 5.63 4.69
N LYS A 132 2.53 5.96 4.52
CA LYS A 132 3.64 5.21 5.13
C LYS A 132 3.69 5.36 6.65
N THR A 133 3.31 6.52 7.18
CA THR A 133 3.30 6.78 8.63
C THR A 133 2.25 5.92 9.30
N LYS A 134 1.01 5.92 8.78
CA LYS A 134 -0.07 5.05 9.28
C LYS A 134 0.23 3.57 9.11
N LEU A 135 0.86 3.16 8.01
CA LEU A 135 1.26 1.75 7.83
C LEU A 135 2.33 1.31 8.85
N ASN A 136 3.23 2.22 9.25
CA ASN A 136 4.17 1.98 10.34
C ASN A 136 3.49 1.92 11.72
N GLU A 137 2.46 2.73 11.96
CA GLU A 137 1.65 2.67 13.19
C GLU A 137 0.92 1.32 13.30
N LEU A 138 0.31 0.85 12.21
CA LEU A 138 -0.32 -0.48 12.15
C LEU A 138 0.69 -1.61 12.39
N ARG A 139 1.92 -1.48 11.86
CA ARG A 139 3.01 -2.43 12.13
C ARG A 139 3.43 -2.45 13.60
N ASN A 140 3.30 -1.34 14.33
CA ASN A 140 3.59 -1.33 15.77
C ASN A 140 2.56 -2.12 16.58
N ILE A 141 1.34 -2.27 16.05
CA ILE A 141 0.26 -3.05 16.65
C ILE A 141 0.41 -4.54 16.31
N ASP A 142 0.76 -4.88 15.07
CA ASP A 142 1.04 -6.25 14.63
C ASP A 142 2.30 -6.30 13.74
N ARG A 143 3.43 -6.65 14.36
CA ARG A 143 4.76 -6.65 13.71
C ARG A 143 4.96 -7.81 12.74
N ASN A 144 4.18 -8.87 12.87
CA ASN A 144 4.37 -10.11 12.11
C ASN A 144 3.30 -10.30 11.03
N ASN A 145 2.41 -9.33 10.85
CA ASN A 145 1.42 -9.36 9.80
C ASN A 145 2.11 -9.39 8.43
N VAL A 146 2.04 -10.55 7.76
CA VAL A 146 2.71 -10.80 6.48
C VAL A 146 2.30 -9.77 5.42
N THR A 147 1.04 -9.34 5.43
CA THR A 147 0.52 -8.36 4.48
C THR A 147 1.06 -6.96 4.75
N LEU A 148 1.17 -6.52 6.01
CA LEU A 148 1.81 -5.24 6.35
C LEU A 148 3.30 -5.23 6.01
N LEU A 149 3.99 -6.35 6.24
CA LEU A 149 5.41 -6.50 5.87
C LEU A 149 5.60 -6.41 4.35
N GLU A 150 4.74 -7.08 3.58
CA GLU A 150 4.80 -7.07 2.13
C GLU A 150 4.44 -5.68 1.56
N LEU A 151 3.40 -5.03 2.07
CA LEU A 151 3.05 -3.66 1.67
C LEU A 151 4.16 -2.66 2.02
N SER A 152 4.79 -2.78 3.20
CA SER A 152 5.90 -1.93 3.60
C SER A 152 7.12 -2.11 2.70
N LYS A 153 7.43 -3.35 2.33
CA LYS A 153 8.48 -3.67 1.36
C LYS A 153 8.19 -3.05 0.00
N GLN A 154 6.97 -3.21 -0.51
CA GLN A 154 6.56 -2.67 -1.80
C GLN A 154 6.59 -1.14 -1.83
N ILE A 155 6.11 -0.46 -0.78
CA ILE A 155 6.21 1.01 -0.66
C ILE A 155 7.68 1.46 -0.69
N THR A 156 8.56 0.74 0.02
CA THR A 156 9.99 1.05 0.04
C THR A 156 10.62 0.90 -1.35
N GLN A 157 10.26 -0.16 -2.08
CA GLN A 157 10.74 -0.37 -3.46
C GLN A 157 10.29 0.78 -4.38
N ILE A 158 9.05 1.23 -4.26
CA ILE A 158 8.54 2.31 -5.12
C ILE A 158 9.18 3.66 -4.75
N GLU A 159 9.41 3.94 -3.46
CA GLU A 159 10.18 5.13 -3.03
C GLU A 159 11.59 5.13 -3.60
N GLU A 160 12.28 3.98 -3.52
CA GLU A 160 13.61 3.83 -4.10
C GLU A 160 13.60 4.06 -5.61
N GLN A 161 12.59 3.52 -6.31
CA GLN A 161 12.42 3.72 -7.75
C GLN A 161 12.17 5.20 -8.11
N GLN A 162 11.31 5.89 -7.36
CA GLN A 162 11.04 7.32 -7.59
C GLN A 162 12.25 8.20 -7.30
N GLU A 163 12.98 7.93 -6.21
CA GLU A 163 14.20 8.66 -5.89
C GLU A 163 15.25 8.46 -6.99
N ILE A 164 15.41 7.22 -7.48
CA ILE A 164 16.30 6.92 -8.60
C ILE A 164 15.85 7.63 -9.87
N SER A 165 14.56 7.61 -10.20
CA SER A 165 14.03 8.34 -11.37
C SER A 165 14.37 9.82 -11.29
N ARG A 166 14.10 10.48 -10.15
CA ARG A 166 14.44 11.90 -9.95
C ARG A 166 15.94 12.16 -10.10
N LEU A 167 16.78 11.30 -9.51
CA LEU A 167 18.24 11.42 -9.65
C LEU A 167 18.69 11.29 -11.10
N LEU A 168 18.04 10.45 -11.90
CA LEU A 168 18.34 10.29 -13.32
C LEU A 168 17.84 11.48 -14.15
N ASP A 169 16.63 11.96 -13.87
CA ASP A 169 16.03 13.14 -14.52
C ASP A 169 16.87 14.41 -14.27
N ASP A 170 17.42 14.53 -13.05
CA ASP A 170 18.35 15.61 -12.65
C ASP A 170 19.78 15.43 -13.21
N GLY A 171 20.02 14.38 -14.01
CA GLY A 171 21.33 14.06 -14.59
C GLY A 171 22.37 13.53 -13.58
N ASN A 172 21.96 13.19 -12.35
CA ASN A 172 22.83 12.79 -11.26
C ASN A 172 23.06 11.27 -11.21
N LEU A 173 23.57 10.73 -12.31
CA LEU A 173 23.76 9.28 -12.50
C LEU A 173 24.61 8.63 -11.39
N LYS A 174 25.62 9.33 -10.89
CA LYS A 174 26.48 8.82 -9.80
C LYS A 174 25.70 8.55 -8.52
N LEU A 175 24.77 9.44 -8.14
CA LEU A 175 23.93 9.25 -6.97
C LEU A 175 22.90 8.14 -7.22
N ALA A 176 22.33 8.06 -8.43
CA ALA A 176 21.42 6.98 -8.81
C ALA A 176 22.09 5.61 -8.66
N VAL A 177 23.33 5.46 -9.17
CA VAL A 177 24.13 4.23 -9.00
C VAL A 177 24.40 3.93 -7.54
N ARG A 178 24.77 4.94 -6.73
CA ARG A 178 25.01 4.76 -5.30
C ARG A 178 23.75 4.25 -4.58
N LYS A 179 22.59 4.83 -4.88
CA LYS A 179 21.31 4.44 -4.30
C LYS A 179 20.90 3.04 -4.72
N ALA A 180 20.98 2.73 -6.02
CA ALA A 180 20.67 1.41 -6.56
C ALA A 180 21.55 0.32 -5.95
N ARG A 181 22.84 0.59 -5.71
CA ARG A 181 23.75 -0.38 -5.09
C ARG A 181 23.32 -0.81 -3.68
N SER A 182 22.69 0.08 -2.93
CA SER A 182 22.14 -0.25 -1.60
C SER A 182 20.76 -0.91 -1.65
N SER A 183 20.09 -0.92 -2.80
CA SER A 183 18.75 -1.49 -2.95
C SER A 183 18.79 -3.01 -2.88
N GLN A 184 17.83 -3.58 -2.14
CA GLN A 184 17.59 -5.02 -2.13
C GLN A 184 16.82 -5.48 -3.37
N ASP A 185 16.24 -4.57 -4.15
CA ASP A 185 15.48 -4.89 -5.35
C ASP A 185 16.40 -5.08 -6.56
N GLU A 186 16.42 -6.31 -7.08
CA GLU A 186 17.24 -6.65 -8.25
C GLU A 186 16.80 -5.90 -9.50
N LYS A 187 15.50 -5.61 -9.65
CA LYS A 187 14.97 -4.85 -10.79
C LYS A 187 15.48 -3.43 -10.79
N ILE A 188 15.60 -2.82 -9.60
CA ILE A 188 16.16 -1.47 -9.46
C ILE A 188 17.64 -1.48 -9.85
N ARG A 189 18.42 -2.46 -9.37
CA ARG A 189 19.84 -2.60 -9.75
C ARG A 189 19.99 -2.78 -11.26
N TYR A 190 19.17 -3.65 -11.85
CA TYR A 190 19.18 -3.91 -13.29
C TYR A 190 18.85 -2.66 -14.10
N MET A 191 17.77 -1.95 -13.77
CA MET A 191 17.35 -0.74 -14.46
C MET A 191 18.46 0.31 -14.52
N VAL A 192 19.13 0.58 -13.39
CA VAL A 192 20.21 1.56 -13.36
C VAL A 192 21.46 1.05 -14.08
N ALA A 193 21.76 -0.24 -14.01
CA ALA A 193 22.85 -0.85 -14.78
C ALA A 193 22.60 -0.74 -16.29
N GLU A 194 21.36 -1.00 -16.73
CA GLU A 194 20.93 -0.90 -18.13
C GLU A 194 21.09 0.54 -18.64
N ILE A 195 20.72 1.54 -17.85
CA ILE A 195 20.93 2.95 -18.18
C ILE A 195 22.42 3.27 -18.33
N CYS A 196 23.28 2.82 -17.41
CA CYS A 196 24.73 3.01 -17.54
C CYS A 196 25.26 2.41 -18.85
N ILE A 197 24.77 1.22 -19.23
CA ILE A 197 25.17 0.54 -20.46
C ILE A 197 24.64 1.27 -21.71
N LYS A 198 23.39 1.73 -21.70
CA LYS A 198 22.82 2.53 -22.80
C LYS A 198 23.64 3.80 -23.05
N ILE A 199 23.97 4.54 -21.98
CA ILE A 199 24.81 5.75 -22.08
C ILE A 199 26.20 5.40 -22.63
N LEU A 200 26.79 4.30 -22.17
CA LEU A 200 28.09 3.83 -22.65
C LEU A 200 28.05 3.52 -24.16
N ILE A 201 27.10 2.69 -24.59
CA ILE A 201 26.98 2.27 -26.01
C ILE A 201 26.76 3.49 -26.89
N GLU A 202 25.76 4.32 -26.57
CA GLU A 202 25.46 5.52 -27.36
C GLU A 202 26.66 6.48 -27.42
N GLY A 203 27.41 6.60 -26.32
CA GLY A 203 28.52 7.51 -26.26
C GLY A 203 29.76 7.03 -27.02
N VAL A 204 29.99 5.71 -27.07
CA VAL A 204 30.99 5.09 -27.93
C VAL A 204 30.63 5.26 -29.40
N GLU A 205 29.36 5.00 -29.77
CA GLU A 205 28.87 5.17 -31.14
C GLU A 205 29.01 6.62 -31.63
N LYS A 206 28.69 7.59 -30.78
CA LYS A 206 28.80 9.03 -31.06
C LYS A 206 30.23 9.57 -30.93
N ARG A 207 31.20 8.74 -30.49
CA ARG A 207 32.59 9.12 -30.20
C ARG A 207 32.70 10.33 -29.25
N ASN A 208 31.81 10.41 -28.27
CA ASN A 208 31.67 11.57 -27.39
C ASN A 208 32.06 11.29 -25.92
N LEU A 209 32.50 10.07 -25.61
CA LEU A 209 32.98 9.68 -24.28
C LEU A 209 34.50 9.50 -24.26
N TYR A 210 35.13 9.93 -23.17
CA TYR A 210 36.52 9.59 -22.89
C TYR A 210 36.62 8.16 -22.35
N GLN A 211 37.81 7.56 -22.50
CA GLN A 211 38.07 6.20 -22.03
C GLN A 211 37.76 6.02 -20.53
N GLU A 212 37.99 7.05 -19.72
CA GLU A 212 37.65 7.02 -18.29
C GLU A 212 36.15 6.92 -18.04
N ASP A 213 35.33 7.65 -18.80
CA ASP A 213 33.87 7.63 -18.67
C ASP A 213 33.28 6.29 -19.11
N ILE A 214 33.78 5.75 -20.23
CA ILE A 214 33.45 4.40 -20.71
C ILE A 214 33.74 3.39 -19.59
N MET A 215 34.92 3.52 -18.98
CA MET A 215 35.35 2.58 -17.97
C MET A 215 34.56 2.73 -16.66
N GLN A 216 34.18 3.95 -16.29
CA GLN A 216 33.38 4.23 -15.12
C GLN A 216 31.95 3.68 -15.27
N LEU A 217 31.30 3.91 -16.41
CA LEU A 217 29.96 3.39 -16.70
C LEU A 217 29.93 1.87 -16.66
N GLY A 218 30.93 1.22 -17.26
CA GLY A 218 31.08 -0.24 -17.20
C GLY A 218 31.23 -0.76 -15.76
N ARG A 219 32.09 -0.12 -14.96
CA ARG A 219 32.28 -0.48 -13.53
C ARG A 219 31.01 -0.28 -12.70
N TRP A 220 30.25 0.78 -12.99
CA TRP A 220 28.98 1.03 -12.31
C TRP A 220 27.96 -0.05 -12.63
N ALA A 221 27.75 -0.37 -13.91
CA ALA A 221 26.86 -1.44 -14.32
C ALA A 221 27.29 -2.80 -13.70
N TYR A 222 28.57 -3.14 -13.79
CA TYR A 222 29.12 -4.38 -13.22
C TYR A 222 28.92 -4.45 -11.70
N SER A 223 29.06 -3.33 -10.99
CA SER A 223 28.85 -3.29 -9.53
C SER A 223 27.39 -3.51 -9.11
N LEU A 224 26.44 -3.27 -10.00
CA LEU A 224 25.00 -3.43 -9.75
C LEU A 224 24.54 -4.84 -10.14
N CYS A 225 25.03 -5.35 -11.28
CA CYS A 225 24.58 -6.58 -11.91
C CYS A 225 25.75 -7.39 -12.49
N PRO A 226 26.66 -7.93 -11.65
CA PRO A 226 27.91 -8.55 -12.12
C PRO A 226 27.70 -9.85 -12.94
N ASN A 227 26.57 -10.52 -12.71
CA ASN A 227 26.26 -11.82 -13.29
C ASN A 227 25.17 -11.76 -14.37
N GLU A 228 24.73 -10.56 -14.78
CA GLU A 228 23.67 -10.41 -15.77
C GLU A 228 24.11 -10.94 -17.14
N PRO A 229 23.44 -11.97 -17.70
CA PRO A 229 23.84 -12.58 -18.98
C PRO A 229 23.90 -11.57 -20.14
N ASP A 230 22.95 -10.64 -20.19
CA ASP A 230 22.85 -9.65 -21.27
C ASP A 230 24.05 -8.70 -21.30
N PHE A 231 24.73 -8.51 -20.17
CA PHE A 231 25.86 -7.59 -20.04
C PHE A 231 27.22 -8.29 -20.17
N TYR A 232 27.24 -9.61 -20.28
CA TYR A 232 28.45 -10.43 -20.22
C TYR A 232 29.49 -10.05 -21.27
N THR A 233 29.07 -9.92 -22.53
CA THR A 233 29.97 -9.60 -23.66
C THR A 233 30.65 -8.25 -23.43
N LEU A 234 29.88 -7.25 -23.01
CA LEU A 234 30.37 -5.91 -22.74
C LEU A 234 31.35 -5.90 -21.56
N TYR A 235 31.07 -6.62 -20.47
CA TYR A 235 32.00 -6.70 -19.34
C TYR A 235 33.32 -7.36 -19.71
N ARG A 236 33.29 -8.39 -20.58
CA ARG A 236 34.52 -9.02 -21.10
C ARG A 236 35.33 -8.07 -21.97
N GLU A 237 34.67 -7.34 -22.87
CA GLU A 237 35.34 -6.37 -23.76
C GLU A 237 36.00 -5.22 -22.98
N LEU A 238 35.40 -4.84 -21.85
CA LEU A 238 35.94 -3.83 -20.94
C LEU A 238 36.96 -4.39 -19.93
N GLY A 239 37.26 -5.70 -19.96
CA GLY A 239 38.20 -6.34 -19.03
C GLY A 239 37.75 -6.29 -17.57
N LEU A 240 36.44 -6.25 -17.32
CA LEU A 240 35.85 -6.25 -15.97
C LEU A 240 35.58 -7.66 -15.45
N ARG A 241 35.66 -8.66 -16.34
CA ARG A 241 35.40 -10.07 -16.07
C ARG A 241 36.39 -10.95 -16.83
#